data_AF-A0AAD2FQ20-F1
#
_entry.id   AF-A0AAD2FQ20-F1
#
_cell.length_a   1.000
_cell.length_b   1.000
_cell.length_c   1.000
_cell.angle_alpha   90.00
_cell.angle_beta   90.00
_cell.angle_gamma   90.00
#
_symmetry.space_group_name_H-M   'P 1'
#
loop_
_entity.id
_entity.type
_entity.pdbx_description
1 polymer ?
#
loop_
_entity_poly.entity_id
_entity_poly.type
_entity_poly.pdbx_seq_one_letter_code
_entity_poly.pdbx_strand_id
1 'polypeptide(L)'
;MKHTSKCQVGGLFCLLLVGNIAALSLGSASKPYDKQKVCVFGAGGFLGGCIFGFLQRCGSLYGTGIDGIQGPRAITATSVGSLALNSILSKNFVLAQADESFVKLTDMSSIDSIENRLQGFDAAVLATCYALETRPVTSGSYERTLNDKTTEFYMDRPRSDTYQEIDSPDHSFDFFRSSLEACRAAGIRRLIVLASDSQFERDSGDKHIDILNTCGIPYVYIRPNGQLENSPNSWTFAKGVQGDLVVERGYISLDPSSSSLPGVLYREDLAAVAVQSLLSLDWSINSIINVECIGPAPARKVNKALAKEWCVNSERLKSILEEN
;
A
#
# COMPACT_ATOMS: atom_id res chain seq x y z
N MET A 1 -52.26 -65.95 -6.05
CA MET A 1 -51.87 -65.29 -7.30
C MET A 1 -52.59 -63.95 -7.42
N LYS A 2 -51.87 -62.84 -7.20
CA LYS A 2 -52.19 -61.50 -7.69
C LYS A 2 -50.92 -60.65 -7.49
N HIS A 3 -50.19 -60.48 -8.59
CA HIS A 3 -49.06 -59.55 -8.72
C HIS A 3 -49.60 -58.12 -8.72
N THR A 4 -49.03 -57.24 -7.90
CA THR A 4 -49.08 -55.80 -8.12
C THR A 4 -47.71 -55.20 -7.84
N SER A 5 -47.00 -54.99 -8.94
CA SER A 5 -45.85 -54.10 -9.11
C SER A 5 -46.26 -52.64 -8.84
N LYS A 6 -45.44 -51.89 -8.09
CA LYS A 6 -45.40 -50.42 -8.17
C LYS A 6 -43.98 -49.88 -7.97
N CYS A 7 -43.47 -49.32 -9.07
CA CYS A 7 -42.57 -48.17 -9.27
C CYS A 7 -41.53 -47.83 -8.19
N GLN A 8 -40.27 -48.15 -8.48
CA GLN A 8 -39.12 -47.35 -8.06
C GLN A 8 -39.13 -46.02 -8.82
N VAL A 9 -39.23 -44.90 -8.10
CA VAL A 9 -38.93 -43.58 -8.63
C VAL A 9 -37.41 -43.40 -8.55
N GLY A 10 -36.75 -43.54 -9.70
CA GLY A 10 -35.34 -43.19 -9.85
C GLY A 10 -35.18 -41.68 -9.73
N GLY A 11 -34.71 -41.21 -8.58
CA GLY A 11 -34.24 -39.85 -8.39
C GLY A 11 -32.94 -39.66 -9.17
N LEU A 12 -33.06 -39.17 -10.40
CA LEU A 12 -31.95 -38.67 -11.20
C LEU A 12 -31.39 -37.43 -10.48
N PHE A 13 -30.33 -37.62 -9.70
CA PHE A 13 -29.57 -36.55 -9.08
C PHE A 13 -28.96 -35.71 -10.20
N CYS A 14 -29.61 -34.59 -10.50
CA CYS A 14 -29.08 -33.58 -11.40
C CYS A 14 -27.86 -32.97 -10.69
N LEU A 15 -26.66 -33.44 -11.07
CA LEU A 15 -25.41 -32.74 -10.82
C LEU A 15 -25.52 -31.39 -11.53
N LEU A 16 -26.02 -30.39 -10.80
CA LEU A 16 -25.80 -29.00 -11.14
C LEU A 16 -24.29 -28.79 -11.08
N LEU A 17 -23.66 -28.84 -12.26
CA LEU A 17 -22.49 -28.06 -12.58
C LEU A 17 -22.82 -26.61 -12.25
N VAL A 18 -22.62 -26.23 -11.00
CA VAL A 18 -22.39 -24.84 -10.62
C VAL A 18 -21.10 -24.50 -11.32
N GLY A 19 -21.23 -23.98 -12.55
CA GLY A 19 -20.14 -23.29 -13.20
C GLY A 19 -19.62 -22.29 -12.18
N ASN A 20 -18.33 -22.40 -11.86
CA ASN A 20 -17.59 -21.38 -11.14
C ASN A 20 -17.77 -20.07 -11.92
N ILE A 21 -18.82 -19.31 -11.58
CA ILE A 21 -18.80 -17.88 -11.78
C ILE A 21 -17.67 -17.47 -10.84
N ALA A 22 -16.48 -17.26 -11.42
CA ALA A 22 -15.33 -16.77 -10.68
C ALA A 22 -15.83 -15.58 -9.87
N ALA A 23 -15.90 -15.75 -8.55
CA ALA A 23 -16.37 -14.70 -7.67
C ALA A 23 -15.47 -13.50 -7.93
N LEU A 24 -16.03 -12.40 -8.43
CA LEU A 24 -15.32 -11.14 -8.63
C LEU A 24 -14.45 -10.89 -7.39
N SER A 25 -13.14 -10.79 -7.58
CA SER A 25 -12.20 -10.72 -6.45
C SER A 25 -12.13 -9.29 -5.96
N LEU A 26 -13.25 -8.81 -5.41
CA LEU A 26 -13.38 -7.47 -4.86
C LEU A 26 -12.34 -7.23 -3.75
N GLY A 27 -12.05 -5.95 -3.45
CA GLY A 27 -11.05 -5.56 -2.46
C GLY A 27 -11.28 -6.15 -1.06
N SER A 28 -10.33 -5.94 -0.14
CA SER A 28 -10.36 -6.61 1.18
C SER A 28 -11.64 -6.34 1.97
N ALA A 29 -12.29 -5.19 1.78
CA ALA A 29 -13.54 -4.84 2.46
C ALA A 29 -14.75 -5.67 1.99
N SER A 30 -14.65 -6.38 0.86
CA SER A 30 -15.73 -7.24 0.35
C SER A 30 -15.94 -8.52 1.15
N LYS A 31 -14.87 -9.01 1.80
CA LYS A 31 -14.88 -10.19 2.67
C LYS A 31 -14.26 -9.84 4.02
N PRO A 32 -14.95 -9.06 4.88
CA PRO A 32 -14.39 -8.58 6.16
C PRO A 32 -13.93 -9.70 7.12
N TYR A 33 -14.45 -10.91 6.95
CA TYR A 33 -14.09 -12.09 7.72
C TYR A 33 -12.79 -12.77 7.24
N ASP A 34 -12.38 -12.53 5.99
CA ASP A 34 -11.12 -13.02 5.42
C ASP A 34 -10.07 -11.92 5.55
N LYS A 35 -9.43 -11.89 6.73
CA LYS A 35 -8.52 -10.81 7.12
C LYS A 35 -7.21 -10.88 6.35
N GLN A 36 -6.93 -9.85 5.57
CA GLN A 36 -5.73 -9.71 4.75
C GLN A 36 -4.60 -9.06 5.54
N LYS A 37 -3.41 -9.65 5.48
CA LYS A 37 -2.20 -9.13 6.09
C LYS A 37 -1.40 -8.33 5.08
N VAL A 38 -1.05 -7.11 5.46
CA VAL A 38 -0.37 -6.16 4.56
C VAL A 38 0.99 -5.79 5.11
N CYS A 39 2.02 -5.79 4.27
CA CYS A 39 3.34 -5.26 4.60
C CYS A 39 3.60 -3.94 3.87
N VAL A 40 4.35 -3.05 4.51
CA VAL A 40 4.69 -1.72 4.02
C VAL A 40 6.21 -1.57 4.02
N PHE A 41 6.77 -1.35 2.84
CA PHE A 41 8.19 -1.15 2.64
C PHE A 41 8.57 0.29 2.94
N GLY A 42 9.71 0.51 3.60
CA GLY A 42 10.22 1.85 3.88
C GLY A 42 9.31 2.64 4.83
N ALA A 43 8.62 1.94 5.75
CA ALA A 43 7.65 2.53 6.67
C ALA A 43 8.24 3.59 7.62
N GLY A 44 9.58 3.68 7.73
CA GLY A 44 10.25 4.78 8.43
C GLY A 44 10.18 6.13 7.71
N GLY A 45 9.86 6.13 6.41
CA GLY A 45 9.62 7.36 5.63
C GLY A 45 8.24 7.94 5.90
N PHE A 46 8.05 9.23 5.67
CA PHE A 46 6.80 9.92 6.04
C PHE A 46 5.56 9.30 5.35
N LEU A 47 5.65 9.06 4.04
CA LEU A 47 4.56 8.45 3.26
C LEU A 47 4.27 7.02 3.74
N GLY A 48 5.31 6.19 3.86
CA GLY A 48 5.19 4.81 4.34
C GLY A 48 4.63 4.72 5.77
N GLY A 49 5.04 5.61 6.65
CA GLY A 49 4.53 5.68 8.03
C GLY A 49 3.06 6.10 8.09
N CYS A 50 2.61 6.99 7.20
CA CYS A 50 1.19 7.36 7.09
C CYS A 50 0.35 6.17 6.61
N ILE A 51 0.82 5.43 5.60
CA ILE A 51 0.15 4.22 5.10
C ILE A 51 0.05 3.17 6.20
N PHE A 52 1.15 2.93 6.92
CA PHE A 52 1.15 2.01 8.06
C PHE A 52 0.13 2.42 9.13
N GLY A 53 0.10 3.71 9.51
CA GLY A 53 -0.85 4.22 10.49
C GLY A 53 -2.31 4.05 10.06
N PHE A 54 -2.63 4.31 8.79
CA PHE A 54 -3.96 4.05 8.24
C PHE A 54 -4.31 2.56 8.24
N LEU A 55 -3.37 1.68 7.87
CA LEU A 55 -3.60 0.23 7.91
C LEU A 55 -3.82 -0.29 9.34
N GLN A 56 -3.10 0.23 10.33
CA GLN A 56 -3.32 -0.11 11.74
C GLN A 56 -4.73 0.29 12.19
N ARG A 57 -5.21 1.47 11.77
CA ARG A 57 -6.60 1.91 11.98
C ARG A 57 -7.58 1.00 11.25
N CYS A 58 -7.32 0.62 10.00
CA CYS A 58 -8.14 -0.33 9.26
C CYS A 58 -8.27 -1.66 9.99
N GLY A 59 -7.17 -2.21 10.51
CA GLY A 59 -7.16 -3.47 11.25
C GLY A 59 -7.98 -3.46 12.53
N SER A 60 -8.14 -2.28 13.16
CA SER A 60 -9.01 -2.10 14.33
C SER A 60 -10.52 -2.13 13.99
N LEU A 61 -10.88 -2.05 12.71
CA LEU A 61 -12.26 -2.05 12.24
C LEU A 61 -12.61 -3.37 11.56
N TYR A 62 -13.75 -3.95 11.93
CA TYR A 62 -14.17 -5.23 11.34
C TYR A 62 -14.36 -5.14 9.82
N GLY A 63 -15.05 -4.09 9.35
CA GLY A 63 -15.53 -3.96 7.97
C GLY A 63 -14.48 -3.73 6.87
N THR A 64 -13.20 -3.57 7.21
CA THR A 64 -12.13 -3.29 6.23
C THR A 64 -11.50 -4.56 5.63
N GLY A 65 -11.68 -5.70 6.30
CA GLY A 65 -11.00 -6.95 5.93
C GLY A 65 -9.48 -6.90 6.07
N ILE A 66 -8.90 -5.90 6.74
CA ILE A 66 -7.47 -5.87 7.08
C ILE A 66 -7.26 -6.52 8.45
N ASP A 67 -6.22 -7.34 8.58
CA ASP A 67 -5.80 -7.95 9.84
C ASP A 67 -5.07 -6.92 10.71
N GLY A 68 -5.58 -6.69 11.92
CA GLY A 68 -4.97 -5.82 12.93
C GLY A 68 -4.17 -6.55 14.02
N ILE A 69 -4.25 -7.89 14.10
CA ILE A 69 -3.57 -8.68 15.14
C ILE A 69 -2.17 -9.09 14.67
N GLN A 70 -2.03 -9.48 13.40
CA GLN A 70 -0.75 -9.90 12.83
C GLN A 70 -0.25 -8.96 11.72
N GLY A 71 -0.94 -7.84 11.50
CA GLY A 71 -0.60 -6.81 10.53
C GLY A 71 -1.12 -5.42 10.97
N PRO A 72 -0.72 -4.35 10.28
CA PRO A 72 0.24 -4.30 9.19
C PRO A 72 1.69 -4.56 9.63
N ARG A 73 2.55 -5.01 8.71
CA ARG A 73 3.99 -5.20 8.97
C ARG A 73 4.82 -4.09 8.34
N ALA A 74 5.67 -3.46 9.13
CA ALA A 74 6.66 -2.50 8.65
C ALA A 74 7.95 -3.25 8.27
N ILE A 75 8.40 -3.07 7.03
CA ILE A 75 9.71 -3.54 6.57
C ILE A 75 10.65 -2.34 6.59
N THR A 76 11.67 -2.42 7.44
CA THR A 76 12.75 -1.43 7.58
C THR A 76 14.09 -2.17 7.67
N ALA A 77 15.22 -1.51 7.43
CA ALA A 77 16.53 -2.16 7.53
C ALA A 77 17.08 -2.12 8.97
N THR A 78 16.78 -1.05 9.71
CA THR A 78 17.37 -0.82 11.04
C THR A 78 16.35 -0.35 12.08
N SER A 79 16.77 -0.37 13.34
CA SER A 79 16.04 0.25 14.45
C SER A 79 15.76 1.74 14.25
N VAL A 80 16.57 2.47 13.45
CA VAL A 80 16.32 3.87 13.12
C VAL A 80 15.03 4.02 12.31
N GLY A 81 14.80 3.15 11.32
CA GLY A 81 13.53 3.10 10.59
C GLY A 81 12.33 2.84 11.52
N SER A 82 12.49 1.96 12.52
CA SER A 82 11.46 1.70 13.54
C SER A 82 11.16 2.92 14.42
N LEU A 83 12.20 3.62 14.88
CA LEU A 83 12.07 4.85 15.66
C LEU A 83 11.43 5.97 14.83
N ALA A 84 11.80 6.08 13.56
CA ALA A 84 11.22 7.04 12.63
C ALA A 84 9.73 6.76 12.40
N LEU A 85 9.34 5.50 12.18
CA LEU A 85 7.94 5.08 12.09
C LEU A 85 7.16 5.49 13.34
N ASN A 86 7.64 5.13 14.52
CA ASN A 86 6.95 5.48 15.77
C ASN A 86 6.84 6.99 16.00
N SER A 87 7.82 7.79 15.55
CA SER A 87 7.76 9.26 15.58
C SER A 87 6.69 9.84 14.63
N ILE A 88 6.43 9.19 13.50
CA ILE A 88 5.34 9.54 12.59
C ILE A 88 4.00 9.15 13.22
N LEU A 89 3.89 7.93 13.74
CA LEU A 89 2.67 7.42 14.36
C LEU A 89 2.25 8.26 15.57
N SER A 90 3.15 8.51 16.51
CA SER A 90 2.85 9.26 17.74
C SER A 90 2.39 10.69 17.49
N LYS A 91 2.83 11.31 16.39
CA LYS A 91 2.47 12.69 16.03
C LYS A 91 1.12 12.74 15.31
N ASN A 92 0.87 11.79 14.42
CA ASN A 92 -0.20 11.89 13.43
C ASN A 92 -1.41 10.99 13.74
N PHE A 93 -1.21 9.89 14.48
CA PHE A 93 -2.23 8.87 14.76
C PHE A 93 -2.38 8.66 16.27
N VAL A 94 -3.58 8.94 16.79
CA VAL A 94 -3.88 8.81 18.23
C VAL A 94 -3.79 7.34 18.66
N LEU A 95 -2.95 7.06 19.66
CA LEU A 95 -2.69 5.71 20.22
C LEU A 95 -2.12 4.70 19.22
N ALA A 96 -1.54 5.16 18.10
CA ALA A 96 -0.83 4.28 17.17
C ALA A 96 0.63 4.10 17.62
N GLN A 97 1.09 2.86 17.62
CA GLN A 97 2.46 2.48 17.93
C GLN A 97 2.78 1.18 17.18
N ALA A 98 4.03 1.03 16.76
CA ALA A 98 4.55 -0.20 16.18
C ALA A 98 5.67 -0.74 17.08
N ASP A 99 5.38 -1.79 17.83
CA ASP A 99 6.41 -2.51 18.57
C ASP A 99 7.22 -3.45 17.64
N GLU A 100 8.15 -4.21 18.23
CA GLU A 100 9.02 -5.15 17.51
C GLU A 100 8.26 -6.32 16.83
N SER A 101 7.01 -6.57 17.21
CA SER A 101 6.18 -7.58 16.56
C SER A 101 5.74 -7.13 15.17
N PHE A 102 5.46 -5.83 15.00
CA PHE A 102 5.04 -5.22 13.75
C PHE A 102 6.19 -4.80 12.84
N VAL A 103 7.38 -4.57 13.39
CA VAL A 103 8.56 -4.18 12.61
C VAL A 103 9.45 -5.40 12.31
N LYS A 104 9.86 -5.54 11.06
CA LYS A 104 10.87 -6.54 10.66
C LYS A 104 12.07 -5.87 10.01
N LEU A 105 13.18 -5.98 10.73
CA LEU A 105 14.49 -5.59 10.25
C LEU A 105 14.92 -6.57 9.15
N THR A 106 15.18 -6.02 7.97
CA THR A 106 15.31 -6.80 6.73
C THR A 106 16.51 -6.34 5.95
N ASP A 107 17.28 -7.31 5.46
CA ASP A 107 18.38 -7.04 4.54
C ASP A 107 17.84 -6.84 3.13
N MET A 108 17.66 -5.59 2.72
CA MET A 108 17.12 -5.29 1.40
C MET A 108 18.08 -5.62 0.25
N SER A 109 19.34 -5.96 0.55
CA SER A 109 20.29 -6.46 -0.46
C SER A 109 20.17 -7.96 -0.72
N SER A 110 19.35 -8.67 0.07
CA SER A 110 19.14 -10.12 -0.04
C SER A 110 17.67 -10.43 -0.29
N ILE A 111 17.37 -11.01 -1.47
CA ILE A 111 16.01 -11.44 -1.84
C ILE A 111 15.48 -12.45 -0.82
N ASP A 112 16.29 -13.43 -0.42
CA ASP A 112 15.91 -14.44 0.58
C ASP A 112 15.56 -13.80 1.92
N SER A 113 16.30 -12.76 2.34
CA SER A 113 16.00 -12.03 3.57
C SER A 113 14.64 -11.35 3.48
N ILE A 114 14.36 -10.67 2.37
CA ILE A 114 13.06 -10.02 2.13
C ILE A 114 11.95 -11.07 2.11
N GLU A 115 12.10 -12.13 1.30
CA GLU A 115 11.12 -13.21 1.15
C GLU A 115 10.71 -13.79 2.50
N ASN A 116 11.68 -14.15 3.33
CA ASN A 116 11.45 -14.71 4.66
C ASN A 116 10.63 -13.78 5.57
N ARG A 117 10.74 -12.46 5.40
CA ARG A 117 9.97 -11.48 6.19
C ARG A 117 8.56 -11.26 5.67
N LEU A 118 8.32 -11.60 4.40
CA LEU A 118 7.02 -11.49 3.71
C LEU A 118 6.16 -12.76 3.82
N GLN A 119 6.73 -13.90 4.24
CA GLN A 119 5.97 -15.15 4.34
C GLN A 119 4.68 -15.00 5.16
N GLY A 120 3.57 -15.46 4.57
CA GLY A 120 2.24 -15.42 5.18
C GLY A 120 1.53 -14.06 5.10
N PHE A 121 2.07 -13.10 4.34
CA PHE A 121 1.38 -11.84 4.00
C PHE A 121 0.65 -11.96 2.66
N ASP A 122 -0.42 -11.17 2.51
CA ASP A 122 -1.30 -11.23 1.34
C ASP A 122 -1.02 -10.09 0.36
N ALA A 123 -0.63 -8.93 0.87
CA ALA A 123 -0.35 -7.75 0.07
C ALA A 123 0.91 -7.01 0.53
N ALA A 124 1.54 -6.31 -0.41
CA ALA A 124 2.68 -5.44 -0.15
C ALA A 124 2.46 -4.04 -0.72
N VAL A 125 2.89 -3.02 0.03
CA VAL A 125 2.95 -1.63 -0.42
C VAL A 125 4.40 -1.24 -0.67
N LEU A 126 4.69 -0.84 -1.90
CA LEU A 126 6.01 -0.48 -2.42
C LEU A 126 5.99 0.95 -2.97
N ALA A 127 7.17 1.55 -3.10
CA ALA A 127 7.37 2.76 -3.88
C ALA A 127 8.40 2.53 -4.99
N THR A 128 8.34 3.34 -6.04
CA THR A 128 9.32 3.32 -7.14
C THR A 128 10.66 3.92 -6.73
N CYS A 129 10.64 4.86 -5.78
CA CYS A 129 11.82 5.54 -5.28
C CYS A 129 11.87 5.45 -3.75
N TYR A 130 13.05 5.22 -3.23
CA TYR A 130 13.32 5.24 -1.80
C TYR A 130 14.46 6.22 -1.53
N ALA A 131 14.32 7.01 -0.47
CA ALA A 131 15.46 7.72 0.08
C ALA A 131 16.32 6.68 0.81
N LEU A 132 17.56 6.51 0.34
CA LEU A 132 18.49 5.50 0.85
C LEU A 132 19.55 6.15 1.74
N GLU A 133 19.92 5.48 2.83
CA GLU A 133 20.91 5.96 3.79
C GLU A 133 21.81 4.82 4.26
N THR A 134 23.13 5.02 4.16
CA THR A 134 24.08 4.03 4.73
C THR A 134 24.22 4.23 6.23
N ARG A 135 23.97 3.17 7.01
CA ARG A 135 24.09 3.16 8.47
C ARG A 135 25.03 2.04 8.95
N PRO A 136 25.72 2.22 10.08
CA PRO A 136 26.46 1.13 10.71
C PRO A 136 25.48 0.06 11.22
N VAL A 137 25.86 -1.21 11.12
CA VAL A 137 25.15 -2.31 11.75
C VAL A 137 25.36 -2.20 13.27
N THR A 138 24.26 -2.10 14.02
CA THR A 138 24.27 -2.08 15.49
C THR A 138 23.57 -3.32 16.03
N SER A 139 23.52 -3.51 17.36
CA SER A 139 22.76 -4.61 17.97
C SER A 139 21.25 -4.59 17.66
N GLY A 140 20.75 -3.51 17.05
CA GLY A 140 19.39 -3.35 16.54
C GLY A 140 19.31 -3.32 15.00
N SER A 141 20.21 -4.03 14.33
CA SER A 141 20.19 -4.32 12.88
C SER A 141 19.98 -5.84 12.67
N TYR A 142 19.55 -6.26 11.48
CA TYR A 142 19.44 -7.68 11.14
C TYR A 142 20.82 -8.38 11.21
N GLU A 143 20.83 -9.72 11.19
CA GLU A 143 21.97 -10.62 11.45
C GLU A 143 23.24 -10.35 10.60
N ARG A 144 23.98 -9.29 10.93
CA ARG A 144 25.27 -8.91 10.33
C ARG A 144 26.31 -8.63 11.42
N THR A 145 27.59 -8.62 11.04
CA THR A 145 28.70 -8.44 11.98
C THR A 145 28.88 -6.96 12.36
N LEU A 146 29.52 -6.70 13.50
CA LEU A 146 29.66 -5.35 14.11
C LEU A 146 30.37 -4.29 13.23
N ASN A 147 31.00 -4.68 12.13
CA ASN A 147 31.72 -3.79 11.21
C ASN A 147 31.01 -3.60 9.86
N ASP A 148 29.87 -4.26 9.65
CA ASP A 148 29.13 -4.14 8.41
C ASP A 148 28.36 -2.82 8.34
N LYS A 149 28.14 -2.34 7.12
CA LYS A 149 27.21 -1.27 6.83
C LYS A 149 25.94 -1.86 6.24
N THR A 150 24.81 -1.22 6.52
CA THR A 150 23.51 -1.56 5.96
C THR A 150 22.90 -0.32 5.32
N THR A 151 22.07 -0.52 4.31
CA THR A 151 21.35 0.55 3.64
C THR A 151 19.93 0.60 4.20
N GLU A 152 19.66 1.64 4.98
CA GLU A 152 18.30 1.99 5.37
C GLU A 152 17.58 2.64 4.19
N PHE A 153 16.27 2.45 4.15
CA PHE A 153 15.44 2.90 3.04
C PHE A 153 14.11 3.45 3.57
N TYR A 154 13.72 4.60 3.03
CA TYR A 154 12.53 5.33 3.46
C TYR A 154 11.63 5.55 2.25
N MET A 155 10.35 5.22 2.38
CA MET A 155 9.37 5.52 1.34
C MET A 155 9.17 7.04 1.26
N ASP A 156 9.52 7.61 0.11
CA ASP A 156 9.58 9.06 -0.18
C ASP A 156 10.69 9.81 0.57
N ARG A 157 10.50 10.29 1.81
CA ARG A 157 11.55 11.04 2.53
C ARG A 157 11.69 10.64 4.00
N PRO A 158 12.92 10.58 4.54
CA PRO A 158 13.12 10.53 5.99
C PRO A 158 12.65 11.84 6.62
N ARG A 159 12.33 11.81 7.90
CA ARG A 159 11.89 13.01 8.64
C ARG A 159 13.02 14.03 8.86
N SER A 160 14.29 13.63 8.79
CA SER A 160 15.43 14.48 9.16
C SER A 160 16.07 15.13 7.94
N ASP A 161 16.14 16.46 7.93
CA ASP A 161 16.77 17.26 6.86
C ASP A 161 18.31 17.21 6.87
N THR A 162 18.93 16.58 7.86
CA THR A 162 20.41 16.37 7.97
C THR A 162 20.93 15.21 7.11
N TYR A 163 20.12 14.79 6.15
CA TYR A 163 20.29 13.58 5.35
C TYR A 163 21.32 13.77 4.23
N GLN A 164 22.22 12.79 4.06
CA GLN A 164 23.03 12.63 2.85
C GLN A 164 22.39 11.56 1.97
N GLU A 165 21.72 12.02 0.91
CA GLU A 165 21.08 11.15 -0.07
C GLU A 165 22.10 10.34 -0.84
N ILE A 166 21.91 9.01 -0.87
CA ILE A 166 22.51 8.19 -1.92
C ILE A 166 21.67 8.48 -3.17
N ASP A 167 22.02 9.57 -3.84
CA ASP A 167 21.26 10.09 -4.97
C ASP A 167 21.61 9.33 -6.25
N SER A 168 21.19 8.07 -6.31
CA SER A 168 21.28 7.25 -7.52
C SER A 168 19.93 6.59 -7.82
N PRO A 169 19.26 6.99 -8.92
CA PRO A 169 18.00 6.39 -9.33
C PRO A 169 18.14 4.89 -9.64
N ASP A 170 19.34 4.44 -9.99
CA ASP A 170 19.63 3.02 -10.27
C ASP A 170 19.51 2.17 -9.01
N HIS A 171 19.98 2.67 -7.86
CA HIS A 171 19.85 1.95 -6.59
C HIS A 171 18.38 1.79 -6.16
N SER A 172 17.55 2.83 -6.31
CA SER A 172 16.11 2.71 -6.04
C SER A 172 15.43 1.67 -6.93
N PHE A 173 15.81 1.63 -8.21
CA PHE A 173 15.28 0.65 -9.16
C PHE A 173 15.70 -0.79 -8.82
N ASP A 174 16.96 -1.01 -8.41
CA ASP A 174 17.44 -2.31 -7.96
C ASP A 174 16.72 -2.80 -6.69
N PHE A 175 16.46 -1.90 -5.74
CA PHE A 175 15.66 -2.18 -4.55
C PHE A 175 14.23 -2.56 -4.93
N PHE A 176 13.62 -1.82 -5.86
CA PHE A 176 12.28 -2.12 -6.34
C PHE A 176 12.22 -3.50 -7.00
N ARG A 177 13.15 -3.81 -7.92
CA ARG A 177 13.25 -5.13 -8.56
C ARG A 177 13.42 -6.26 -7.55
N SER A 178 14.37 -6.12 -6.62
CA SER A 178 14.62 -7.14 -5.59
C SER A 178 13.40 -7.36 -4.70
N SER A 179 12.67 -6.28 -4.38
CA SER A 179 11.43 -6.35 -3.62
C SER A 179 10.32 -7.08 -4.37
N LEU A 180 10.18 -6.84 -5.68
CA LEU A 180 9.20 -7.54 -6.53
C LEU A 180 9.50 -9.04 -6.62
N GLU A 181 10.77 -9.40 -6.84
CA GLU A 181 11.20 -10.80 -6.89
C GLU A 181 10.92 -11.52 -5.57
N ALA A 182 11.23 -10.89 -4.44
CA ALA A 182 10.92 -11.41 -3.12
C ALA A 182 9.41 -11.50 -2.83
N CYS A 183 8.62 -10.52 -3.25
CA CYS A 183 7.16 -10.56 -3.13
C CYS A 183 6.57 -11.74 -3.90
N ARG A 184 7.09 -12.00 -5.11
CA ARG A 184 6.66 -13.13 -5.93
C ARG A 184 7.01 -14.46 -5.25
N ALA A 185 8.24 -14.59 -4.77
CA ALA A 185 8.70 -15.80 -4.08
C ALA A 185 7.90 -16.07 -2.79
N ALA A 186 7.58 -15.01 -2.03
CA ALA A 186 6.81 -15.10 -0.80
C ALA A 186 5.30 -15.38 -1.00
N GLY A 187 4.81 -15.38 -2.26
CA GLY A 187 3.41 -15.62 -2.58
C GLY A 187 2.49 -14.42 -2.30
N ILE A 188 3.01 -13.20 -2.34
CA ILE A 188 2.20 -11.98 -2.25
C ILE A 188 1.16 -11.99 -3.38
N ARG A 189 -0.11 -11.74 -3.03
CA ARG A 189 -1.25 -11.80 -3.95
C ARG A 189 -1.60 -10.46 -4.56
N ARG A 190 -1.19 -9.35 -3.92
CA ARG A 190 -1.50 -8.00 -4.36
C ARG A 190 -0.38 -7.01 -4.07
N LEU A 191 -0.06 -6.16 -5.04
CA LEU A 191 0.85 -5.03 -4.86
C LEU A 191 0.10 -3.70 -4.93
N ILE A 192 0.47 -2.76 -4.07
CA ILE A 192 0.20 -1.33 -4.26
C ILE A 192 1.55 -0.65 -4.45
N VAL A 193 1.73 0.01 -5.59
CA VAL A 193 2.98 0.66 -5.94
C VAL A 193 2.74 2.14 -6.09
N LEU A 194 3.49 2.92 -5.32
CA LEU A 194 3.44 4.37 -5.32
C LEU A 194 4.56 4.93 -6.19
N ALA A 195 4.18 5.71 -7.18
CA ALA A 195 5.10 6.48 -7.97
C ALA A 195 5.57 7.70 -7.15
N SER A 196 6.85 7.76 -6.83
CA SER A 196 7.44 8.83 -6.03
C SER A 196 8.08 9.87 -6.95
N ASP A 197 7.46 11.05 -6.98
CA ASP A 197 7.74 12.24 -7.77
C ASP A 197 7.20 12.27 -9.21
N SER A 198 6.65 13.40 -9.61
CA SER A 198 6.02 13.64 -10.93
C SER A 198 7.03 13.80 -12.08
N GLN A 199 8.33 13.82 -11.75
CA GLN A 199 9.45 13.88 -12.69
C GLN A 199 9.80 12.48 -13.24
N PHE A 200 8.79 11.66 -13.53
CA PHE A 200 8.99 10.51 -14.39
C PHE A 200 9.62 10.99 -15.69
N GLU A 201 10.66 10.30 -16.14
CA GLU A 201 11.20 10.46 -17.49
C GLU A 201 10.05 10.25 -18.48
N ARG A 202 9.41 11.34 -18.90
CA ARG A 202 8.22 11.32 -19.77
C ARG A 202 8.53 10.75 -21.15
N ASP A 203 9.82 10.60 -21.46
CA ASP A 203 10.33 10.37 -22.80
C ASP A 203 10.77 8.91 -23.07
N SER A 204 10.89 8.04 -22.05
CA SER A 204 11.49 6.69 -22.18
C SER A 204 10.58 5.50 -21.82
N GLY A 205 9.32 5.74 -21.47
CA GLY A 205 8.43 4.69 -20.97
C GLY A 205 8.73 4.32 -19.52
N ASP A 206 7.70 3.97 -18.75
CA ASP A 206 7.88 3.72 -17.32
C ASP A 206 8.43 2.30 -17.07
N LYS A 207 9.76 2.20 -16.95
CA LYS A 207 10.47 0.95 -16.64
C LYS A 207 9.89 0.18 -15.44
N HIS A 208 9.24 0.87 -14.49
CA HIS A 208 8.60 0.23 -13.34
C HIS A 208 7.32 -0.51 -13.75
N ILE A 209 6.56 0.05 -14.69
CA ILE A 209 5.36 -0.60 -15.23
C ILE A 209 5.76 -1.83 -16.05
N ASP A 210 6.84 -1.77 -16.83
CA ASP A 210 7.33 -2.90 -17.62
C ASP A 210 7.72 -4.10 -16.72
N ILE A 211 8.45 -3.85 -15.63
CA ILE A 211 8.79 -4.91 -14.68
C ILE A 211 7.56 -5.40 -13.89
N LEU A 212 6.60 -4.53 -13.57
CA LEU A 212 5.35 -4.94 -12.93
C LEU A 212 4.50 -5.84 -13.83
N ASN A 213 4.43 -5.55 -15.13
CA ASN A 213 3.74 -6.39 -16.10
C ASN A 213 4.33 -7.80 -16.20
N THR A 214 5.63 -7.95 -15.92
CA THR A 214 6.34 -9.24 -15.99
C THR A 214 6.47 -9.95 -14.63
N CYS A 215 6.18 -9.27 -13.51
CA CYS A 215 6.34 -9.85 -12.17
C CYS A 215 5.30 -10.93 -11.84
N GLY A 216 4.16 -10.95 -12.53
CA GLY A 216 3.10 -11.95 -12.35
C GLY A 216 2.25 -11.77 -11.08
N ILE A 217 2.36 -10.63 -10.40
CA ILE A 217 1.52 -10.28 -9.24
C ILE A 217 0.57 -9.16 -9.64
N PRO A 218 -0.75 -9.30 -9.41
CA PRO A 218 -1.68 -8.20 -9.63
C PRO A 218 -1.32 -6.95 -8.85
N TYR A 219 -1.40 -5.77 -9.48
CA TYR A 219 -0.96 -4.52 -8.85
C TYR A 219 -1.90 -3.34 -9.09
N VAL A 220 -1.84 -2.37 -8.17
CA VAL A 220 -2.30 -0.98 -8.39
C VAL A 220 -1.08 -0.08 -8.45
N TYR A 221 -0.87 0.59 -9.58
CA TYR A 221 0.18 1.59 -9.75
C TYR A 221 -0.43 2.99 -9.62
N ILE A 222 -0.05 3.72 -8.59
CA ILE A 222 -0.64 5.02 -8.23
C ILE A 222 0.34 6.13 -8.61
N ARG A 223 0.00 6.91 -9.64
CA ARG A 223 0.79 8.04 -10.13
C ARG A 223 0.25 9.35 -9.58
N PRO A 224 1.00 10.07 -8.73
CA PRO A 224 0.61 11.41 -8.33
C PRO A 224 0.79 12.39 -9.50
N ASN A 225 -0.27 13.12 -9.84
CA ASN A 225 -0.23 14.27 -10.75
C ASN A 225 -0.17 15.54 -9.90
N GLY A 226 1.04 15.94 -9.54
CA GLY A 226 1.27 17.06 -8.64
C GLY A 226 2.60 16.99 -7.91
N GLN A 227 3.00 18.11 -7.32
CA GLN A 227 4.13 18.12 -6.39
C GLN A 227 3.71 17.51 -5.06
N LEU A 228 4.46 16.52 -4.57
CA LEU A 228 4.19 15.91 -3.28
C LEU A 228 4.68 16.79 -2.13
N GLU A 229 3.75 17.26 -1.31
CA GLU A 229 4.04 18.07 -0.13
C GLU A 229 3.50 17.45 1.15
N ASN A 230 4.10 17.81 2.28
CA ASN A 230 3.51 17.54 3.58
C ASN A 230 2.45 18.61 3.85
N SER A 231 1.39 18.26 4.56
CA SER A 231 0.44 19.28 4.98
C SER A 231 1.14 20.40 5.78
N PRO A 232 0.94 21.69 5.41
CA PRO A 232 1.61 22.81 6.08
C PRO A 232 1.20 22.93 7.56
N ASN A 233 0.03 22.42 7.92
CA ASN A 233 -0.49 22.45 9.28
C ASN A 233 -0.43 21.05 9.88
N SER A 234 0.55 20.79 10.77
CA SER A 234 0.69 19.55 11.58
C SER A 234 -0.47 18.57 11.40
N TRP A 235 -0.36 17.70 10.40
CA TRP A 235 -1.46 16.82 10.02
C TRP A 235 -1.76 15.85 11.17
N THR A 236 -3.02 15.47 11.30
CA THR A 236 -3.44 14.36 12.16
C THR A 236 -4.52 13.59 11.45
N PHE A 237 -4.65 12.31 11.79
CA PHE A 237 -5.69 11.42 11.31
C PHE A 237 -7.10 12.04 11.36
N ALA A 238 -7.39 12.86 12.38
CA ALA A 238 -8.71 13.50 12.53
C ALA A 238 -9.04 14.51 11.43
N LYS A 239 -8.02 15.04 10.73
CA LYS A 239 -8.20 15.87 9.54
C LYS A 239 -8.52 15.02 8.30
N GLY A 240 -8.06 13.77 8.27
CA GLY A 240 -8.21 12.83 7.15
C GLY A 240 -7.73 13.39 5.83
N VAL A 241 -8.46 13.05 4.76
CA VAL A 241 -8.19 13.54 3.41
C VAL A 241 -8.50 15.03 3.33
N GLN A 242 -7.49 15.82 2.94
CA GLN A 242 -7.55 17.27 2.89
C GLN A 242 -7.78 17.81 1.48
N GLY A 243 -7.35 17.09 0.45
CA GLY A 243 -7.53 17.44 -0.96
C GLY A 243 -8.86 16.98 -1.53
N ASP A 244 -9.36 17.75 -2.48
CA ASP A 244 -10.36 17.31 -3.44
C ASP A 244 -9.65 16.50 -4.52
N LEU A 245 -9.70 15.17 -4.38
CA LEU A 245 -8.96 14.27 -5.23
C LEU A 245 -9.77 13.85 -6.45
N VAL A 246 -9.13 13.89 -7.60
CA VAL A 246 -9.62 13.27 -8.84
C VAL A 246 -8.73 12.06 -9.12
N VAL A 247 -9.36 10.92 -9.39
CA VAL A 247 -8.64 9.69 -9.75
C VAL A 247 -9.08 9.23 -11.13
N GLU A 248 -8.13 9.17 -12.05
CA GLU A 248 -8.36 8.69 -13.41
C GLU A 248 -7.69 7.34 -13.63
N ARG A 249 -8.42 6.38 -14.21
CA ARG A 249 -7.85 5.09 -14.58
C ARG A 249 -7.26 5.13 -15.99
N GLY A 250 -6.04 4.63 -16.15
CA GLY A 250 -5.50 4.30 -17.46
C GLY A 250 -4.04 4.69 -17.70
N TYR A 251 -3.57 4.28 -18.88
CA TYR A 251 -2.23 4.57 -19.41
C TYR A 251 -2.08 5.99 -19.95
N ILE A 252 -3.14 6.79 -19.92
CA ILE A 252 -3.24 8.03 -20.66
C ILE A 252 -2.06 8.94 -20.28
N SER A 253 -1.23 9.20 -21.29
CA SER A 253 -0.27 10.28 -21.30
C SER A 253 -1.07 11.54 -21.00
N LEU A 254 -0.91 12.09 -19.79
CA LEU A 254 -1.51 13.35 -19.42
C LEU A 254 -1.23 14.33 -20.56
N ASP A 255 -2.30 14.80 -21.22
CA ASP A 255 -2.18 15.70 -22.35
C ASP A 255 -1.44 16.96 -21.84
N PRO A 256 -0.18 17.20 -22.25
CA PRO A 256 0.64 18.27 -21.70
C PRO A 256 0.08 19.66 -22.02
N SER A 257 -0.97 19.72 -22.84
CA SER A 257 -1.71 20.94 -23.18
C SER A 257 -2.73 21.37 -22.11
N SER A 258 -3.04 20.54 -21.12
CA SER A 258 -3.87 20.93 -19.96
C SER A 258 -3.04 21.78 -18.98
N SER A 259 -2.94 23.07 -19.31
CA SER A 259 -2.09 24.11 -18.72
C SER A 259 -2.34 24.51 -17.25
N SER A 260 -2.98 23.68 -16.42
CA SER A 260 -2.98 23.94 -14.98
C SER A 260 -1.62 23.57 -14.40
N LEU A 261 -0.99 24.52 -13.69
CA LEU A 261 0.20 24.22 -12.89
C LEU A 261 -0.10 22.97 -12.03
N PRO A 262 0.81 21.99 -11.97
CA PRO A 262 0.58 20.76 -11.21
C PRO A 262 0.22 21.12 -9.78
N GLY A 263 -0.99 20.73 -9.35
CA GLY A 263 -1.48 21.01 -8.02
C GLY A 263 -0.58 20.41 -6.95
N VAL A 264 -0.63 20.96 -5.74
CA VAL A 264 0.01 20.33 -4.59
C VAL A 264 -0.83 19.12 -4.18
N LEU A 265 -0.21 17.94 -4.14
CA LEU A 265 -0.82 16.72 -3.61
C LEU A 265 -0.18 16.38 -2.27
N TYR A 266 -1.01 16.30 -1.22
CA TYR A 266 -0.50 15.96 0.09
C TYR A 266 -0.18 14.47 0.20
N ARG A 267 0.96 14.15 0.83
CA ARG A 267 1.40 12.76 1.05
C ARG A 267 0.40 11.95 1.85
N GLU A 268 -0.30 12.60 2.78
CA GLU A 268 -1.32 11.98 3.62
C GLU A 268 -2.56 11.57 2.81
N ASP A 269 -2.92 12.37 1.80
CA ASP A 269 -4.00 12.06 0.86
C ASP A 269 -3.62 10.88 -0.03
N LEU A 270 -2.39 10.89 -0.56
CA LEU A 270 -1.86 9.78 -1.36
C LEU A 270 -1.79 8.47 -0.54
N ALA A 271 -1.36 8.56 0.72
CA ALA A 271 -1.37 7.41 1.65
C ALA A 271 -2.78 6.85 1.85
N ALA A 272 -3.79 7.73 1.98
CA ALA A 272 -5.18 7.30 2.11
C ALA A 272 -5.69 6.64 0.82
N VAL A 273 -5.33 7.15 -0.36
CA VAL A 273 -5.66 6.51 -1.65
C VAL A 273 -5.03 5.12 -1.76
N ALA A 274 -3.78 4.95 -1.32
CA ALA A 274 -3.10 3.66 -1.31
C ALA A 274 -3.86 2.62 -0.47
N VAL A 275 -4.31 3.01 0.73
CA VAL A 275 -5.07 2.12 1.61
C VAL A 275 -6.47 1.86 1.05
N GLN A 276 -7.20 2.88 0.58
CA GLN A 276 -8.54 2.67 -0.01
C GLN A 276 -8.48 1.78 -1.27
N SER A 277 -7.37 1.82 -2.01
CA SER A 277 -7.12 0.94 -3.16
C SER A 277 -7.08 -0.54 -2.74
N LEU A 278 -6.46 -0.88 -1.60
CA LEU A 278 -6.50 -2.24 -1.04
C LEU A 278 -7.93 -2.66 -0.65
N LEU A 279 -8.68 -1.72 -0.09
CA LEU A 279 -10.02 -1.99 0.44
C LEU A 279 -11.06 -2.23 -0.67
N SER A 280 -10.94 -1.52 -1.79
CA SER A 280 -12.04 -1.40 -2.78
C SER A 280 -11.74 -2.06 -4.12
N LEU A 281 -10.52 -1.90 -4.63
CA LEU A 281 -10.20 -2.34 -5.98
C LEU A 281 -10.06 -3.86 -6.06
N ASP A 282 -10.35 -4.43 -7.23
CA ASP A 282 -10.28 -5.88 -7.45
C ASP A 282 -8.83 -6.36 -7.39
N TRP A 283 -8.57 -7.39 -6.57
CA TRP A 283 -7.24 -7.93 -6.32
C TRP A 283 -6.68 -8.78 -7.46
N SER A 284 -7.49 -9.14 -8.46
CA SER A 284 -7.10 -9.98 -9.60
C SER A 284 -6.67 -9.19 -10.83
N ILE A 285 -6.96 -7.88 -10.88
CA ILE A 285 -6.70 -7.03 -12.06
C ILE A 285 -5.54 -6.08 -11.83
N ASN A 286 -4.77 -5.81 -12.89
CA ASN A 286 -3.81 -4.72 -12.87
C ASN A 286 -4.57 -3.40 -13.05
N SER A 287 -4.16 -2.37 -12.32
CA SER A 287 -4.76 -1.03 -12.42
C SER A 287 -3.69 0.03 -12.35
N ILE A 288 -3.79 1.03 -13.20
CA ILE A 288 -2.96 2.23 -13.14
C ILE A 288 -3.91 3.39 -12.88
N ILE A 289 -3.66 4.14 -11.81
CA ILE A 289 -4.48 5.27 -11.42
C ILE A 289 -3.61 6.53 -11.33
N ASN A 290 -4.10 7.62 -11.89
CA ASN A 290 -3.50 8.94 -11.74
C ASN A 290 -4.29 9.68 -10.67
N VAL A 291 -3.61 10.32 -9.73
CA VAL A 291 -4.22 11.01 -8.59
C VAL A 291 -3.85 12.48 -8.66
N GLU A 292 -4.83 13.35 -8.84
CA GLU A 292 -4.67 14.80 -8.85
C GLU A 292 -5.45 15.44 -7.70
N CYS A 293 -4.96 16.56 -7.19
CA CYS A 293 -5.68 17.41 -6.24
C CYS A 293 -6.16 18.67 -6.95
N ILE A 294 -7.48 18.83 -7.10
CA ILE A 294 -8.08 19.99 -7.78
C ILE A 294 -8.41 21.15 -6.82
N GLY A 295 -8.12 20.99 -5.53
CA GLY A 295 -8.38 22.01 -4.51
C GLY A 295 -8.53 21.42 -3.11
N PRO A 296 -8.95 22.22 -2.11
CA PRO A 296 -9.25 21.72 -0.78
C PRO A 296 -10.55 20.90 -0.79
N ALA A 297 -10.56 19.80 -0.03
CA ALA A 297 -11.76 19.01 0.18
C ALA A 297 -12.88 19.86 0.80
N PRO A 298 -14.15 19.67 0.39
CA PRO A 298 -15.27 20.35 0.99
C PRO A 298 -15.35 20.00 2.48
N ALA A 299 -15.57 21.03 3.30
CA ALA A 299 -15.64 20.87 4.75
C ALA A 299 -16.79 19.93 5.13
N ARG A 300 -16.44 18.72 5.59
CA ARG A 300 -17.42 17.79 6.15
C ARG A 300 -17.65 18.14 7.62
N LYS A 301 -18.92 18.25 8.02
CA LYS A 301 -19.26 18.28 9.45
C LYS A 301 -18.82 16.95 10.05
N VAL A 302 -17.78 16.98 10.89
CA VAL A 302 -17.27 15.79 11.58
C VAL A 302 -18.39 15.26 12.47
N ASN A 303 -19.09 14.23 11.99
CA ASN A 303 -20.03 13.50 12.82
C ASN A 303 -19.23 12.79 13.92
N LYS A 304 -19.79 12.69 15.13
CA LYS A 304 -19.16 12.12 16.34
C LYS A 304 -18.69 10.65 16.21
N ALA A 305 -18.77 10.05 15.03
CA ALA A 305 -18.40 8.67 14.75
C ALA A 305 -16.99 8.51 14.16
N LEU A 306 -16.02 9.38 14.52
CA LEU A 306 -14.59 9.19 14.16
C LEU A 306 -14.06 7.79 14.55
N ALA A 307 -14.67 7.18 15.59
CA ALA A 307 -14.37 5.81 16.00
C ALA A 307 -14.73 4.74 14.97
N LYS A 308 -15.57 5.05 13.96
CA LYS A 308 -16.07 4.10 12.96
C LYS A 308 -15.40 4.22 11.59
N GLU A 309 -14.62 5.27 11.35
CA GLU A 309 -13.92 5.49 10.07
C GLU A 309 -12.42 5.21 10.24
N TRP A 310 -11.82 4.54 9.26
CA TRP A 310 -10.37 4.27 9.23
C TRP A 310 -9.56 5.45 8.68
N CYS A 311 -10.23 6.36 7.96
CA CYS A 311 -9.76 7.66 7.45
C CYS A 311 -10.96 8.61 7.36
N VAL A 312 -10.83 9.85 7.84
CA VAL A 312 -11.90 10.84 7.66
C VAL A 312 -12.02 11.17 6.18
N ASN A 313 -13.25 11.08 5.67
CA ASN A 313 -13.59 11.16 4.23
C ASN A 313 -13.28 9.89 3.42
N SER A 314 -13.10 8.73 4.05
CA SER A 314 -12.87 7.46 3.34
C SER A 314 -14.00 7.08 2.37
N GLU A 315 -15.26 7.37 2.70
CA GLU A 315 -16.40 7.10 1.79
C GLU A 315 -16.29 7.88 0.48
N ARG A 316 -15.74 9.10 0.53
CA ARG A 316 -15.51 9.89 -0.68
C ARG A 316 -14.44 9.22 -1.55
N LEU A 317 -13.33 8.80 -0.94
CA LEU A 317 -12.28 8.07 -1.66
C LEU A 317 -12.82 6.78 -2.29
N LYS A 318 -13.70 6.08 -1.57
CA LYS A 318 -14.36 4.88 -2.06
C LYS A 318 -15.17 5.18 -3.33
N SER A 319 -16.05 6.19 -3.30
CA SER A 319 -16.83 6.60 -4.46
C SER A 319 -15.95 6.97 -5.65
N ILE A 320 -14.89 7.76 -5.41
CA ILE A 320 -13.95 8.18 -6.45
C ILE A 320 -13.26 6.97 -7.12
N LEU A 321 -12.91 5.94 -6.35
CA LEU A 321 -12.24 4.75 -6.86
C LEU A 321 -13.19 3.70 -7.47
N GLU A 322 -14.48 3.72 -7.13
CA GLU A 322 -15.50 2.80 -7.66
C GLU A 322 -16.21 3.35 -8.91
N GLU A 323 -16.33 4.68 -9.05
CA GLU A 323 -16.98 5.34 -10.19
C GLU A 323 -16.12 5.36 -11.46
N ASN A 324 -14.80 5.30 -11.31
CA ASN A 324 -13.80 5.16 -12.38
C ASN A 324 -13.29 3.73 -12.41
#